data_AF-A0A6M8HVN9-F1
#
_entry.id   AF-A0A6M8HVN9-F1
#
_cell.length_a   1.000
_cell.length_b   1.000
_cell.length_c   1.000
_cell.angle_alpha   90.00
_cell.angle_beta   90.00
_cell.angle_gamma   90.00
#
_symmetry.space_group_name_H-M   'P 1'
#
loop_
_entity.id
_entity.type
_entity.pdbx_description
1 polymer ?
#
loop_
_entity_poly.entity_id
_entity_poly.type
_entity_poly.pdbx_seq_one_letter_code
_entity_poly.pdbx_strand_id
1 'polypeptide(L)'
;MRIRYLRGSCLCAAIIGVSSFGALLSNPAQAADPIRIGYIPVLGSSALFVLDGEGWAKPAGLTLKLIRFQAGTQAIQALAAGQIDAYVAGVLPLLVARSHGIDVKVVAAGAVEELEVAARGKLATVAPAGTGLSKRFAAFTKATGRKPKIAAQPVGSVPDTLLRYWMQDRNHLDPKSADIIGIDIDAAQQALLSGAVDAAILREPALTVVRHRLPDVQLLAHGSDLMPDQPGSVLAIVRPDAPDRGAWKDKLVGLFVRATDLIKSKPAEAAPFILTVLGGGILSQSVIEEALASPDTKFISDPARLMTPVKALQDFEVANGTLKEAVPVASLFDLGPYSRITH
;
A
#
# COMPACT_ATOMS: atom_id res chain seq x y z
N MET A 1 -73.67 -12.00 64.47
CA MET A 1 -74.15 -11.27 65.67
C MET A 1 -73.10 -10.21 66.01
N ARG A 2 -73.54 -8.96 66.19
CA ARG A 2 -72.73 -7.73 66.30
C ARG A 2 -71.81 -7.73 67.52
N ILE A 3 -70.67 -7.01 67.46
CA ILE A 3 -70.41 -5.73 68.18
C ILE A 3 -68.91 -5.38 68.10
N ARG A 4 -68.64 -4.12 67.72
CA ARG A 4 -67.38 -3.36 67.77
C ARG A 4 -66.84 -3.22 69.19
N TYR A 5 -65.53 -3.05 69.36
CA TYR A 5 -64.98 -1.97 70.20
C TYR A 5 -63.61 -1.48 69.68
N LEU A 6 -63.47 -0.15 69.64
CA LEU A 6 -62.27 0.62 69.34
C LEU A 6 -61.33 0.72 70.55
N ARG A 7 -60.03 0.94 70.28
CA ARG A 7 -59.02 1.80 70.96
C ARG A 7 -57.64 1.30 70.48
N GLY A 8 -56.65 2.08 70.06
CA GLY A 8 -56.36 3.50 70.15
C GLY A 8 -54.83 3.62 70.31
N SER A 9 -54.19 4.38 69.41
CA SER A 9 -52.88 5.06 69.57
C SER A 9 -51.60 4.22 69.67
N CYS A 10 -50.70 4.36 68.69
CA CYS A 10 -49.51 5.23 68.85
C CYS A 10 -48.71 5.32 67.55
N LEU A 11 -48.45 6.55 67.16
CA LEU A 11 -47.73 7.00 65.98
C LEU A 11 -46.22 7.03 66.34
N CYS A 12 -45.39 6.24 65.67
CA CYS A 12 -43.94 6.47 65.62
C CYS A 12 -43.52 6.46 64.16
N ALA A 13 -43.42 7.65 63.58
CA ALA A 13 -42.92 7.90 62.24
C ALA A 13 -41.40 7.66 62.22
N ALA A 14 -40.96 6.58 61.59
CA ALA A 14 -39.56 6.40 61.21
C ALA A 14 -39.33 7.14 59.88
N ILE A 15 -38.69 8.31 59.95
CA ILE A 15 -38.18 9.02 58.78
C ILE A 15 -36.96 8.23 58.29
N ILE A 16 -37.14 7.39 57.28
CA ILE A 16 -36.04 6.80 56.51
C ILE A 16 -35.58 7.88 55.54
N GLY A 17 -34.49 8.56 55.88
CA GLY A 17 -33.78 9.45 54.98
C GLY A 17 -33.24 8.65 53.80
N VAL A 18 -33.91 8.75 52.66
CA VAL A 18 -33.38 8.28 51.38
C VAL A 18 -32.31 9.28 50.95
N SER A 19 -31.07 8.99 51.32
CA SER A 19 -29.89 9.64 50.73
C SER A 19 -29.79 9.18 49.28
N SER A 20 -30.32 9.98 48.36
CA SER A 20 -30.15 9.83 46.92
C SER A 20 -28.68 10.07 46.55
N PHE A 21 -27.82 9.09 46.78
CA PHE A 21 -26.48 9.06 46.22
C PHE A 21 -26.63 8.72 44.74
N GLY A 22 -26.68 9.75 43.90
CA GLY A 22 -26.68 9.61 42.44
C GLY A 22 -25.40 8.92 42.00
N ALA A 23 -25.44 7.59 41.88
CA ALA A 23 -24.43 6.85 41.15
C ALA A 23 -24.50 7.31 39.69
N LEU A 24 -23.58 8.19 39.31
CA LEU A 24 -23.21 8.41 37.93
C LEU A 24 -22.75 7.06 37.40
N LEU A 25 -23.66 6.34 36.76
CA LEU A 25 -23.33 5.19 35.94
C LEU A 25 -22.50 5.73 34.78
N SER A 26 -21.19 5.71 34.94
CA SER A 26 -20.24 5.83 33.86
C SER A 26 -20.54 4.69 32.90
N ASN A 27 -21.31 4.96 31.84
CA ASN A 27 -21.45 4.05 30.73
C ASN A 27 -20.02 3.74 30.26
N PRO A 28 -19.57 2.47 30.23
CA PRO A 28 -18.29 2.16 29.62
C PRO A 28 -18.37 2.70 28.20
N ALA A 29 -17.48 3.63 27.86
CA ALA A 29 -17.39 4.14 26.50
C ALA A 29 -17.29 2.92 25.58
N GLN A 30 -18.32 2.70 24.77
CA GLN A 30 -18.32 1.63 23.77
C GLN A 30 -17.02 1.82 22.97
N ALA A 31 -16.10 0.86 23.06
CA ALA A 31 -14.86 0.94 22.33
C ALA A 31 -15.21 1.08 20.85
N ALA A 32 -14.67 2.12 20.19
CA ALA A 32 -14.91 2.33 18.78
C ALA A 32 -14.52 1.07 18.00
N ASP A 33 -15.33 0.70 17.01
CA ASP A 33 -15.04 -0.45 16.17
C ASP A 33 -13.64 -0.30 15.54
N PRO A 34 -12.86 -1.39 15.43
CA PRO A 34 -11.52 -1.32 14.88
C PRO A 34 -11.56 -0.87 13.42
N ILE A 35 -10.67 0.04 13.06
CA ILE A 35 -10.46 0.49 11.68
C ILE A 35 -9.79 -0.66 10.92
N ARG A 36 -10.49 -1.24 9.95
CA ARG A 36 -9.99 -2.37 9.16
C ARG A 36 -9.14 -1.83 8.01
N ILE A 37 -7.83 -2.08 8.06
CA ILE A 37 -6.89 -1.59 7.04
C ILE A 37 -6.40 -2.76 6.20
N GLY A 38 -6.81 -2.80 4.94
CA GLY A 38 -6.28 -3.75 3.97
C GLY A 38 -4.91 -3.30 3.46
N TYR A 39 -3.92 -4.19 3.40
CA TYR A 39 -2.59 -3.81 2.94
C TYR A 39 -1.88 -4.90 2.13
N ILE A 40 -0.90 -4.47 1.32
CA ILE A 40 0.06 -5.35 0.63
C ILE A 40 1.42 -5.23 1.34
N PRO A 41 2.09 -6.35 1.67
CA PRO A 41 3.35 -6.34 2.42
C PRO A 41 4.55 -5.94 1.52
N VAL A 42 4.72 -4.63 1.30
CA VAL A 42 5.84 -4.05 0.51
C VAL A 42 6.41 -2.81 1.19
N LEU A 43 7.61 -2.35 0.78
CA LEU A 43 8.25 -1.19 1.41
C LEU A 43 7.42 0.09 1.37
N GLY A 44 6.69 0.42 0.30
CA GLY A 44 5.83 1.62 0.29
C GLY A 44 4.66 1.57 1.28
N SER A 45 4.37 0.40 1.86
CA SER A 45 3.40 0.26 2.97
C SER A 45 4.05 0.37 4.35
N SER A 46 5.35 0.65 4.43
CA SER A 46 6.13 0.65 5.69
C SER A 46 5.61 1.63 6.73
N ALA A 47 5.04 2.76 6.32
CA ALA A 47 4.46 3.72 7.25
C ALA A 47 3.33 3.10 8.11
N LEU A 48 2.57 2.13 7.56
CA LEU A 48 1.59 1.38 8.32
C LEU A 48 2.24 0.46 9.35
N PHE A 49 3.34 -0.21 8.99
CA PHE A 49 4.04 -1.16 9.87
C PHE A 49 4.73 -0.44 11.02
N VAL A 50 5.35 0.71 10.74
CA VAL A 50 5.95 1.58 11.74
C VAL A 50 4.89 2.11 12.69
N LEU A 51 3.78 2.68 12.17
CA LEU A 51 2.66 3.16 12.97
C LEU A 51 2.11 2.07 13.92
N ASP A 52 1.87 0.88 13.41
CA ASP A 52 1.32 -0.24 14.18
C ASP A 52 2.31 -0.76 15.22
N GLY A 53 3.57 -0.99 14.82
CA GLY A 53 4.62 -1.51 15.67
C GLY A 53 5.03 -0.57 16.81
N GLU A 54 5.03 0.74 16.52
CA GLU A 54 5.19 1.79 17.54
C GLU A 54 3.99 1.91 18.49
N GLY A 55 2.84 1.36 18.12
CA GLY A 55 1.61 1.42 18.90
C GLY A 55 0.99 2.81 18.97
N TRP A 56 1.34 3.76 18.09
CA TRP A 56 0.87 5.15 18.15
C TRP A 56 -0.64 5.30 17.94
N ALA A 57 -1.31 4.32 17.34
CA ALA A 57 -2.76 4.34 17.13
C ALA A 57 -3.54 4.39 18.45
N LYS A 58 -3.16 3.58 19.44
CA LYS A 58 -3.91 3.46 20.71
C LYS A 58 -3.93 4.75 21.53
N PRO A 59 -2.81 5.47 21.74
CA PRO A 59 -2.82 6.79 22.37
C PRO A 59 -3.65 7.84 21.62
N ALA A 60 -3.79 7.71 20.30
CA ALA A 60 -4.66 8.58 19.50
C ALA A 60 -6.17 8.22 19.60
N GLY A 61 -6.50 7.18 20.37
CA GLY A 61 -7.85 6.65 20.52
C GLY A 61 -8.30 5.79 19.33
N LEU A 62 -7.36 5.26 18.55
CA LEU A 62 -7.64 4.40 17.40
C LEU A 62 -7.33 2.94 17.73
N THR A 63 -8.18 2.04 17.26
CA THR A 63 -7.91 0.60 17.25
C THR A 63 -7.77 0.17 15.79
N LEU A 64 -6.64 -0.39 15.41
CA LEU A 64 -6.40 -0.85 14.04
C LEU A 64 -6.57 -2.36 13.95
N LYS A 65 -7.14 -2.84 12.84
CA LYS A 65 -7.15 -4.24 12.44
C LYS A 65 -6.55 -4.36 11.05
N LEU A 66 -5.31 -4.83 10.98
CA LEU A 66 -4.60 -4.98 9.71
C LEU A 66 -4.99 -6.29 9.02
N ILE A 67 -5.29 -6.22 7.72
CA ILE A 67 -5.71 -7.35 6.90
C ILE A 67 -4.76 -7.44 5.70
N ARG A 68 -3.94 -8.48 5.68
CA ARG A 68 -2.93 -8.71 4.62
C ARG A 68 -3.58 -9.28 3.37
N PHE A 69 -3.21 -8.75 2.21
CA PHE A 69 -3.53 -9.27 0.88
C PHE A 69 -2.26 -9.59 0.11
N GLN A 70 -2.36 -10.40 -0.96
CA GLN A 70 -1.23 -10.74 -1.83
C GLN A 70 -1.17 -9.85 -3.08
N ALA A 71 -2.33 -9.33 -3.53
CA ALA A 71 -2.42 -8.45 -4.68
C ALA A 71 -3.45 -7.33 -4.48
N GLY A 72 -3.23 -6.18 -5.11
CA GLY A 72 -4.15 -5.04 -5.04
C GLY A 72 -5.57 -5.40 -5.51
N THR A 73 -5.70 -6.26 -6.53
CA THR A 73 -7.01 -6.75 -7.02
C THR A 73 -7.83 -7.47 -5.94
N GLN A 74 -7.19 -8.27 -5.07
CA GLN A 74 -7.86 -8.92 -3.94
C GLN A 74 -8.31 -7.89 -2.89
N ALA A 75 -7.46 -6.90 -2.60
CA ALA A 75 -7.81 -5.83 -1.66
C ALA A 75 -8.99 -4.98 -2.17
N ILE A 76 -9.09 -4.74 -3.49
CA ILE A 76 -10.24 -4.05 -4.08
C ILE A 76 -11.53 -4.88 -3.95
N GLN A 77 -11.48 -6.20 -4.08
CA GLN A 77 -12.64 -7.07 -3.85
C GLN A 77 -13.13 -6.96 -2.39
N ALA A 78 -12.21 -6.97 -1.42
CA ALA A 78 -12.54 -6.78 -0.01
C ALA A 78 -13.11 -5.38 0.26
N LEU A 79 -12.55 -4.36 -0.39
CA LEU A 79 -13.04 -2.98 -0.33
C LEU A 79 -14.48 -2.88 -0.85
N ALA A 80 -14.77 -3.46 -2.02
CA ALA A 80 -16.09 -3.51 -2.62
C ALA A 80 -17.11 -4.25 -1.74
N ALA A 81 -16.67 -5.29 -1.04
CA ALA A 81 -17.49 -6.07 -0.10
C ALA A 81 -17.68 -5.38 1.27
N GLY A 82 -17.13 -4.17 1.48
CA GLY A 82 -17.21 -3.45 2.75
C GLY A 82 -16.42 -4.12 3.88
N GLN A 83 -15.42 -4.94 3.55
CA GLN A 83 -14.60 -5.70 4.51
C GLN A 83 -13.42 -4.90 5.06
N ILE A 84 -13.03 -3.81 4.38
CA ILE A 84 -11.99 -2.88 4.83
C ILE A 84 -12.49 -1.43 4.77
N ASP A 85 -11.97 -0.60 5.68
CA ASP A 85 -12.31 0.83 5.83
C ASP A 85 -11.22 1.74 5.23
N ALA A 86 -9.98 1.25 5.20
CA ALA A 86 -8.84 1.90 4.58
C ALA A 86 -7.96 0.88 3.82
N TYR A 87 -7.13 1.40 2.93
CA TYR A 87 -6.30 0.66 1.99
C TYR A 87 -4.88 1.23 1.99
N VAL A 88 -3.87 0.37 2.16
CA VAL A 88 -2.45 0.72 2.05
C VAL A 88 -1.76 -0.20 1.05
N ALA A 89 -1.70 0.23 -0.20
CA ALA A 89 -1.05 -0.48 -1.31
C ALA A 89 -1.00 0.41 -2.56
N GLY A 90 -0.62 -0.15 -3.71
CA GLY A 90 -0.48 0.60 -4.97
C GLY A 90 -1.74 1.34 -5.39
N VAL A 91 -1.60 2.51 -6.00
CA VAL A 91 -2.72 3.41 -6.31
C VAL A 91 -3.60 2.98 -7.49
N LEU A 92 -3.07 2.33 -8.53
CA LEU A 92 -3.85 2.01 -9.75
C LEU A 92 -5.09 1.13 -9.52
N PRO A 93 -5.06 0.09 -8.67
CA PRO A 93 -6.27 -0.68 -8.34
C PRO A 93 -7.45 0.19 -7.84
N LEU A 94 -7.18 1.35 -7.25
CA LEU A 94 -8.25 2.27 -6.83
C LEU A 94 -9.00 2.89 -8.03
N LEU A 95 -8.39 3.02 -9.20
CA LEU A 95 -9.09 3.43 -10.42
C LEU A 95 -10.16 2.41 -10.82
N VAL A 96 -9.86 1.13 -10.68
CA VAL A 96 -10.84 0.04 -10.89
C VAL A 96 -11.96 0.09 -9.85
N ALA A 97 -11.64 0.38 -8.59
CA ALA A 97 -12.67 0.58 -7.58
C ALA A 97 -13.59 1.76 -7.92
N ARG A 98 -13.02 2.88 -8.38
CA ARG A 98 -13.75 4.08 -8.78
C ARG A 98 -14.61 3.86 -10.02
N SER A 99 -14.14 3.10 -11.01
CA SER A 99 -14.93 2.78 -12.21
C SER A 99 -16.15 1.90 -11.88
N HIS A 100 -16.12 1.18 -10.75
CA HIS A 100 -17.28 0.46 -10.19
C HIS A 100 -18.12 1.29 -9.21
N GLY A 101 -17.93 2.61 -9.17
CA GLY A 101 -18.73 3.52 -8.35
C GLY A 101 -18.41 3.50 -6.85
N ILE A 102 -17.30 2.88 -6.44
CA ILE A 102 -16.93 2.83 -5.03
C ILE A 102 -16.39 4.20 -4.59
N ASP A 103 -16.91 4.71 -3.48
CA ASP A 103 -16.40 5.95 -2.88
C ASP A 103 -15.14 5.66 -2.05
N VAL A 104 -13.97 5.90 -2.66
CA VAL A 104 -12.65 5.76 -2.05
C VAL A 104 -11.78 6.93 -2.48
N LYS A 105 -11.00 7.48 -1.55
CA LYS A 105 -10.05 8.57 -1.85
C LYS A 105 -8.67 8.27 -1.29
N VAL A 106 -7.65 8.60 -2.06
CA VAL A 106 -6.27 8.69 -1.60
C VAL A 106 -6.13 9.95 -0.74
N VAL A 107 -5.65 9.77 0.50
CA VAL A 107 -5.51 10.83 1.50
C VAL A 107 -4.05 11.11 1.86
N ALA A 108 -3.14 10.18 1.55
CA ALA A 108 -1.70 10.38 1.64
C ALA A 108 -0.98 9.45 0.65
N ALA A 109 0.17 9.90 0.14
CA ALA A 109 1.11 9.00 -0.51
C ALA A 109 1.93 8.23 0.55
N GLY A 110 2.50 7.09 0.15
CA GLY A 110 3.48 6.35 0.94
C GLY A 110 4.86 6.36 0.29
N ALA A 111 4.92 6.02 -1.00
CA ALA A 111 6.17 6.03 -1.76
C ALA A 111 5.93 6.22 -3.27
N VAL A 112 7.00 6.58 -3.98
CA VAL A 112 7.10 6.58 -5.45
C VAL A 112 8.38 5.88 -5.89
N GLU A 113 8.43 5.52 -7.17
CA GLU A 113 9.61 4.93 -7.83
C GLU A 113 10.06 3.58 -7.27
N GLU A 114 9.13 2.81 -6.72
CA GLU A 114 9.36 1.53 -6.02
C GLU A 114 9.59 0.32 -6.94
N LEU A 115 9.75 0.49 -8.26
CA LEU A 115 9.88 -0.65 -9.17
C LEU A 115 11.05 -0.49 -10.13
N GLU A 116 11.76 -1.59 -10.35
CA GLU A 116 12.95 -1.64 -11.20
C GLU A 116 12.90 -2.89 -12.09
N VAL A 117 13.55 -2.83 -13.25
CA VAL A 117 13.65 -3.99 -14.15
C VAL A 117 15.05 -4.59 -14.02
N ALA A 118 15.17 -5.70 -13.30
CA ALA A 118 16.42 -6.41 -13.10
C ALA A 118 16.55 -7.55 -14.13
N ALA A 119 17.68 -7.61 -14.84
CA ALA A 119 18.01 -8.62 -15.83
C ALA A 119 19.23 -9.43 -15.43
N ARG A 120 19.30 -10.68 -15.91
CA ARG A 120 20.42 -11.60 -15.66
C ARG A 120 20.94 -12.24 -16.96
N GLY A 121 22.07 -12.93 -16.83
CA GLY A 121 22.61 -13.82 -17.86
C GLY A 121 22.83 -13.11 -19.21
N LYS A 122 22.37 -13.74 -20.30
CA LYS A 122 22.58 -13.18 -21.64
C LYS A 122 21.86 -11.84 -21.82
N LEU A 123 20.66 -11.63 -21.26
CA LEU A 123 19.94 -10.37 -21.44
C LEU A 123 20.67 -9.18 -20.78
N ALA A 124 21.27 -9.41 -19.61
CA ALA A 124 22.13 -8.44 -18.96
C ALA A 124 23.39 -8.14 -19.80
N THR A 125 24.04 -9.17 -20.36
CA THR A 125 25.38 -9.02 -20.95
C THR A 125 25.42 -8.83 -22.47
N VAL A 126 24.31 -9.02 -23.20
CA VAL A 126 24.31 -9.02 -24.69
C VAL A 126 24.63 -7.66 -25.30
N ALA A 127 24.49 -6.58 -24.53
CA ALA A 127 24.78 -5.23 -24.98
C ALA A 127 25.36 -4.37 -23.84
N PRO A 128 26.23 -3.38 -24.15
CA PRO A 128 26.71 -2.43 -23.16
C PRO A 128 25.57 -1.68 -22.45
N ALA A 129 25.85 -1.18 -21.24
CA ALA A 129 24.96 -0.26 -20.54
C ALA A 129 24.59 0.95 -21.42
N GLY A 130 23.36 1.45 -21.29
CA GLY A 130 22.83 2.54 -22.13
C GLY A 130 22.39 2.12 -23.53
N THR A 131 22.60 0.87 -23.96
CA THR A 131 21.98 0.37 -25.20
C THR A 131 20.46 0.35 -25.04
N GLY A 132 19.75 1.07 -25.91
CA GLY A 132 18.28 1.13 -25.89
C GLY A 132 17.62 -0.26 -25.94
N LEU A 133 16.47 -0.38 -25.26
CA LEU A 133 15.82 -1.65 -24.96
C LEU A 133 15.54 -2.50 -26.21
N SER A 134 15.03 -1.87 -27.27
CA SER A 134 14.75 -2.53 -28.56
C SER A 134 15.99 -3.20 -29.16
N LYS A 135 17.13 -2.51 -29.18
CA LYS A 135 18.40 -3.06 -29.68
C LYS A 135 18.89 -4.22 -28.79
N ARG A 136 18.76 -4.09 -27.47
CA ARG A 136 19.13 -5.14 -26.52
C ARG A 136 18.29 -6.41 -26.73
N PHE A 137 16.97 -6.28 -26.88
CA PHE A 137 16.06 -7.42 -27.09
C PHE A 137 16.29 -8.09 -28.45
N ALA A 138 16.55 -7.31 -29.51
CA ALA A 138 16.92 -7.84 -30.81
C ALA A 138 18.25 -8.61 -30.74
N ALA A 139 19.26 -8.08 -30.04
CA ALA A 139 20.54 -8.76 -29.86
C ALA A 139 20.39 -10.05 -29.04
N PHE A 140 19.57 -10.03 -27.98
CA PHE A 140 19.23 -11.23 -27.21
C PHE A 140 18.58 -12.30 -28.08
N THR A 141 17.58 -11.92 -28.88
CA THR A 141 16.85 -12.84 -29.76
C THR A 141 17.80 -13.44 -30.81
N LYS A 142 18.67 -12.63 -31.41
CA LYS A 142 19.71 -13.10 -32.33
C LYS A 142 20.68 -14.10 -31.66
N ALA A 143 21.05 -13.86 -30.41
CA ALA A 143 22.01 -14.68 -29.68
C ALA A 143 21.41 -15.98 -29.12
N THR A 144 20.10 -16.05 -28.89
CA THR A 144 19.45 -17.16 -28.18
C THR A 144 18.38 -17.89 -28.99
N GLY A 145 17.91 -17.32 -30.10
CA GLY A 145 16.82 -17.86 -30.91
C GLY A 145 15.42 -17.71 -30.30
N ARG A 146 15.27 -17.00 -29.17
CA ARG A 146 13.98 -16.79 -28.50
C ARG A 146 13.84 -15.37 -27.95
N LYS A 147 12.60 -14.98 -27.63
CA LYS A 147 12.31 -13.73 -26.93
C LYS A 147 12.82 -13.77 -25.48
N PRO A 148 13.15 -12.62 -24.88
CA PRO A 148 13.38 -12.54 -23.45
C PRO A 148 12.12 -12.93 -22.68
N LYS A 149 12.28 -13.69 -21.60
CA LYS A 149 11.19 -14.03 -20.67
C LYS A 149 11.29 -13.12 -19.45
N ILE A 150 10.19 -12.44 -19.12
CA ILE A 150 10.17 -11.41 -18.06
C ILE A 150 9.09 -11.74 -17.03
N ALA A 151 9.44 -11.78 -15.75
CA ALA A 151 8.45 -11.88 -14.69
C ALA A 151 7.89 -10.51 -14.30
N ALA A 152 6.57 -10.43 -14.17
CA ALA A 152 5.87 -9.31 -13.56
C ALA A 152 4.70 -9.84 -12.72
N GLN A 153 4.08 -8.98 -11.92
CA GLN A 153 2.82 -9.30 -11.26
C GLN A 153 1.69 -9.49 -12.28
N PRO A 154 0.53 -10.07 -11.91
CA PRO A 154 -0.57 -10.31 -12.84
C PRO A 154 -1.04 -9.06 -13.60
N VAL A 155 -1.64 -9.27 -14.76
CA VAL A 155 -2.14 -8.19 -15.64
C VAL A 155 -3.05 -7.21 -14.89
N GLY A 156 -2.85 -5.91 -15.11
CA GLY A 156 -3.58 -4.82 -14.43
C GLY A 156 -3.07 -4.49 -13.03
N SER A 157 -2.00 -5.14 -12.57
CA SER A 157 -1.23 -4.68 -11.41
C SER A 157 -0.29 -3.54 -11.81
N VAL A 158 0.06 -2.68 -10.85
CA VAL A 158 1.02 -1.57 -11.05
C VAL A 158 2.30 -2.00 -11.78
N PRO A 159 2.96 -3.12 -11.40
CA PRO A 159 4.18 -3.56 -12.08
C PRO A 159 3.99 -4.06 -13.52
N ASP A 160 2.90 -4.77 -13.80
CA ASP A 160 2.60 -5.16 -15.18
C ASP A 160 2.31 -3.93 -16.05
N THR A 161 1.46 -3.02 -15.56
CA THR A 161 1.11 -1.79 -16.27
C THR A 161 2.37 -0.95 -16.55
N LEU A 162 3.24 -0.77 -15.56
CA LEU A 162 4.47 0.01 -15.72
C LEU A 162 5.51 -0.64 -16.62
N LEU A 163 5.69 -1.96 -16.54
CA LEU A 163 6.60 -2.67 -17.45
C LEU A 163 6.14 -2.46 -18.90
N ARG A 164 4.84 -2.60 -19.16
CA ARG A 164 4.27 -2.41 -20.51
C ARG A 164 4.35 -0.96 -20.97
N TYR A 165 4.04 0.00 -20.09
CA TYR A 165 4.19 1.43 -20.36
C TYR A 165 5.65 1.79 -20.68
N TRP A 166 6.61 1.30 -19.90
CA TRP A 166 8.03 1.53 -20.16
C TRP A 166 8.47 0.92 -21.49
N MET A 167 8.00 -0.27 -21.85
CA MET A 167 8.29 -0.86 -23.16
C MET A 167 7.67 -0.02 -24.29
N GLN A 168 6.38 0.33 -24.21
CA GLN A 168 5.64 0.98 -25.29
C GLN A 168 5.93 2.48 -25.40
N ASP A 169 5.67 3.23 -24.35
CA ASP A 169 5.67 4.69 -24.38
C ASP A 169 7.09 5.25 -24.23
N ARG A 170 7.94 4.60 -23.42
CA ARG A 170 9.31 5.09 -23.17
C ARG A 170 10.33 4.53 -24.15
N ASN A 171 10.10 3.34 -24.70
CA ASN A 171 11.06 2.65 -25.57
C ASN A 171 10.52 2.30 -26.97
N HIS A 172 9.26 2.62 -27.27
CA HIS A 172 8.63 2.31 -28.56
C HIS A 172 8.77 0.84 -28.98
N LEU A 173 8.67 -0.05 -27.99
CA LEU A 173 8.82 -1.49 -28.13
C LEU A 173 7.50 -2.20 -27.83
N ASP A 174 7.04 -3.02 -28.76
CA ASP A 174 5.85 -3.87 -28.55
C ASP A 174 6.11 -4.83 -27.37
N PRO A 175 5.27 -4.88 -26.32
CA PRO A 175 5.37 -5.83 -25.21
C PRO A 175 5.40 -7.28 -25.68
N LYS A 176 4.82 -7.59 -26.84
CA LYS A 176 4.88 -8.94 -27.46
C LYS A 176 6.27 -9.32 -27.95
N SER A 177 7.26 -8.42 -27.92
CA SER A 177 8.67 -8.73 -28.15
C SER A 177 9.33 -9.49 -27.00
N ALA A 178 8.65 -9.62 -25.86
CA ALA A 178 9.03 -10.45 -24.72
C ALA A 178 7.90 -11.40 -24.31
N ASP A 179 8.26 -12.50 -23.65
CA ASP A 179 7.32 -13.41 -23.00
C ASP A 179 7.14 -12.96 -21.53
N ILE A 180 6.17 -12.08 -21.30
CA ILE A 180 5.85 -11.56 -19.97
C ILE A 180 4.93 -12.55 -19.25
N ILE A 181 5.39 -13.06 -18.11
CA ILE A 181 4.60 -13.98 -17.26
C ILE A 181 4.13 -13.26 -15.99
N GLY A 182 2.83 -13.41 -15.68
CA GLY A 182 2.23 -12.88 -14.46
C GLY A 182 2.38 -13.86 -13.30
N ILE A 183 3.14 -13.49 -12.26
CA ILE A 183 3.39 -14.28 -11.05
C ILE A 183 3.46 -13.39 -9.81
N ASP A 184 3.26 -13.97 -8.63
CA ASP A 184 3.30 -13.21 -7.37
C ASP A 184 4.69 -12.63 -7.06
N ILE A 185 4.75 -11.68 -6.12
CA ILE A 185 5.95 -10.90 -5.77
C ILE A 185 7.14 -11.80 -5.43
N ASP A 186 6.95 -12.71 -4.48
CA ASP A 186 8.01 -13.61 -4.04
C ASP A 186 8.41 -14.58 -5.17
N ALA A 187 7.44 -15.02 -5.98
CA ALA A 187 7.68 -15.88 -7.12
C ALA A 187 8.51 -15.18 -8.21
N ALA A 188 8.31 -13.87 -8.44
CA ALA A 188 9.14 -13.09 -9.37
C ALA A 188 10.60 -13.01 -8.91
N GLN A 189 10.84 -12.78 -7.62
CA GLN A 189 12.19 -12.83 -7.03
C GLN A 189 12.81 -14.22 -7.25
N GLN A 190 12.12 -15.29 -6.91
CA GLN A 190 12.63 -16.66 -7.05
C GLN A 190 12.84 -17.08 -8.50
N ALA A 191 11.99 -16.63 -9.42
CA ALA A 191 12.13 -16.92 -10.84
C ALA A 191 13.39 -16.27 -11.41
N LEU A 192 13.73 -15.04 -10.99
CA LEU A 192 14.97 -14.40 -11.39
C LEU A 192 16.18 -15.09 -10.76
N LEU A 193 16.14 -15.37 -9.45
CA LEU A 193 17.22 -16.06 -8.73
C LEU A 193 17.56 -17.43 -9.34
N SER A 194 16.55 -18.24 -9.61
CA SER A 194 16.71 -19.60 -10.19
C SER A 194 17.05 -19.58 -11.68
N GLY A 195 16.83 -18.45 -12.34
CA GLY A 195 17.03 -18.32 -13.78
C GLY A 195 15.90 -18.85 -14.65
N ALA A 196 14.71 -19.04 -14.08
CA ALA A 196 13.49 -19.37 -14.81
C ALA A 196 12.99 -18.23 -15.72
N VAL A 197 13.49 -17.00 -15.51
CA VAL A 197 13.29 -15.82 -16.36
C VAL A 197 14.61 -15.08 -16.62
N ASP A 198 14.65 -14.27 -17.68
CA ASP A 198 15.82 -13.46 -18.06
C ASP A 198 15.81 -12.08 -17.38
N ALA A 199 14.62 -11.58 -17.04
CA ALA A 199 14.44 -10.38 -16.24
C ALA A 199 13.19 -10.49 -15.36
N ALA A 200 13.08 -9.60 -14.38
CA ALA A 200 11.89 -9.41 -13.57
C ALA A 200 11.72 -7.92 -13.26
N ILE A 201 10.47 -7.45 -13.21
CA ILE A 201 10.17 -6.21 -12.50
C ILE A 201 10.09 -6.52 -11.01
N LEU A 202 10.98 -5.91 -10.24
CA LEU A 202 11.16 -6.13 -8.82
C LEU A 202 10.90 -4.84 -8.05
N ARG A 203 10.99 -4.97 -6.73
CA ARG A 203 11.01 -3.87 -5.75
C ARG A 203 11.84 -4.27 -4.57
N GLU A 204 12.19 -3.31 -3.73
CA GLU A 204 12.78 -3.60 -2.44
C GLU A 204 11.80 -4.31 -1.48
N PRO A 205 12.27 -5.26 -0.63
CA PRO A 205 13.67 -5.68 -0.44
C PRO A 205 14.13 -6.79 -1.43
N ALA A 206 13.27 -7.22 -2.35
CA ALA A 206 13.59 -8.30 -3.28
C ALA A 206 14.78 -7.96 -4.19
N LEU A 207 14.91 -6.67 -4.56
CA LEU A 207 16.04 -6.17 -5.32
C LEU A 207 17.37 -6.32 -4.57
N THR A 208 17.44 -5.86 -3.31
CA THR A 208 18.60 -6.06 -2.43
C THR A 208 18.98 -7.54 -2.34
N VAL A 209 18.01 -8.42 -2.07
CA VAL A 209 18.24 -9.87 -1.98
C VAL A 209 18.80 -10.44 -3.29
N VAL A 210 18.26 -10.02 -4.42
CA VAL A 210 18.74 -10.44 -5.75
C VAL A 210 20.17 -9.98 -5.99
N ARG A 211 20.51 -8.73 -5.68
CA ARG A 211 21.86 -8.19 -5.87
C ARG A 211 22.90 -8.90 -5.02
N HIS A 212 22.55 -9.29 -3.79
CA HIS A 212 23.44 -10.07 -2.91
C HIS A 212 23.69 -11.49 -3.44
N ARG A 213 22.70 -12.10 -4.09
CA ARG A 213 22.79 -13.50 -4.56
C ARG A 213 23.23 -13.64 -6.01
N LEU A 214 23.03 -12.62 -6.83
CA LEU A 214 23.38 -12.58 -8.25
C LEU A 214 24.24 -11.34 -8.53
N PRO A 215 25.57 -11.41 -8.33
CA PRO A 215 26.45 -10.25 -8.51
C PRO A 215 26.46 -9.71 -9.96
N ASP A 216 26.12 -10.55 -10.95
CA ASP A 216 26.05 -10.17 -12.37
C ASP A 216 24.67 -9.65 -12.80
N VAL A 217 23.73 -9.46 -11.86
CA VAL A 217 22.44 -8.86 -12.18
C VAL A 217 22.64 -7.40 -12.62
N GLN A 218 21.93 -6.98 -13.66
CA GLN A 218 21.95 -5.60 -14.14
C GLN A 218 20.55 -5.00 -14.11
N LEU A 219 20.46 -3.75 -13.66
CA LEU A 219 19.23 -2.97 -13.80
C LEU A 219 19.16 -2.43 -15.23
N LEU A 220 18.07 -2.76 -15.92
CA LEU A 220 17.73 -2.19 -17.22
C LEU A 220 16.99 -0.87 -17.10
N ALA A 221 16.34 -0.64 -15.95
CA ALA A 221 15.64 0.60 -15.61
C ALA A 221 15.47 0.70 -14.10
N HIS A 222 15.70 1.90 -13.56
CA HIS A 222 15.25 2.33 -12.23
C HIS A 222 13.82 2.89 -12.29
N GLY A 223 13.19 3.15 -11.15
CA GLY A 223 11.81 3.65 -11.10
C GLY A 223 11.59 4.92 -11.95
N SER A 224 12.49 5.91 -11.86
CA SER A 224 12.42 7.13 -12.70
C SER A 224 12.62 6.89 -14.20
N ASP A 225 13.31 5.82 -14.61
CA ASP A 225 13.47 5.43 -16.02
C ASP A 225 12.17 4.84 -16.58
N LEU A 226 11.45 4.06 -15.76
CA LEU A 226 10.12 3.56 -16.07
C LEU A 226 9.15 4.73 -16.22
N MET A 227 9.12 5.60 -15.21
CA MET A 227 8.28 6.77 -15.15
C MET A 227 8.75 7.72 -14.04
N PRO A 228 9.03 9.01 -14.32
CA PRO A 228 9.26 9.98 -13.25
C PRO A 228 8.08 10.02 -12.28
N ASP A 229 8.35 9.95 -10.97
CA ASP A 229 7.32 9.79 -9.94
C ASP A 229 6.37 8.61 -10.18
N GLN A 230 6.92 7.52 -10.70
CA GLN A 230 6.24 6.24 -10.86
C GLN A 230 5.31 5.99 -9.66
N PRO A 231 3.98 5.91 -9.87
CA PRO A 231 3.04 5.86 -8.77
C PRO A 231 3.23 4.60 -7.95
N GLY A 232 3.36 4.79 -6.64
CA GLY A 232 3.57 3.71 -5.70
C GLY A 232 2.39 3.51 -4.75
N SER A 233 2.75 3.16 -3.53
CA SER A 233 1.85 2.86 -2.43
C SER A 233 1.20 4.13 -1.87
N VAL A 234 -0.06 4.03 -1.47
CA VAL A 234 -0.89 5.12 -0.94
C VAL A 234 -1.67 4.67 0.28
N LEU A 235 -2.03 5.61 1.15
CA LEU A 235 -3.14 5.45 2.09
C LEU A 235 -4.42 6.00 1.44
N ALA A 236 -5.43 5.14 1.33
CA ALA A 236 -6.77 5.51 0.88
C ALA A 236 -7.85 5.12 1.89
N ILE A 237 -8.93 5.89 1.94
CA ILE A 237 -10.05 5.71 2.87
C ILE A 237 -11.34 5.56 2.08
N VAL A 238 -12.17 4.60 2.49
CA VAL A 238 -13.51 4.36 1.95
C VAL A 238 -14.51 5.29 2.60
N ARG A 239 -15.32 5.98 1.78
CA ARG A 239 -16.30 6.99 2.18
C ARG A 239 -15.71 8.03 3.14
N PRO A 240 -14.61 8.71 2.79
CA PRO A 240 -13.83 9.54 3.73
C PRO A 240 -14.60 10.73 4.30
N ASP A 241 -15.76 11.07 3.74
CA ASP A 241 -16.65 12.13 4.21
C ASP A 241 -17.82 11.59 5.04
N ALA A 242 -17.92 10.27 5.24
CA ALA A 242 -18.92 9.70 6.13
C ALA A 242 -18.64 10.14 7.59
N PRO A 243 -19.69 10.47 8.38
CA PRO A 243 -19.52 11.04 9.72
C PRO A 243 -18.64 10.22 10.66
N ASP A 244 -18.72 8.89 10.58
CA ASP A 244 -17.93 7.95 11.37
C ASP A 244 -16.44 7.98 10.99
N ARG A 245 -16.08 8.38 9.76
CA ARG A 245 -14.69 8.57 9.33
C ARG A 245 -14.09 9.84 9.87
N GLY A 246 -14.89 10.90 10.04
CA GLY A 246 -14.44 12.17 10.62
C GLY A 246 -13.80 12.01 12.00
N ALA A 247 -14.20 11.00 12.77
CA ALA A 247 -13.66 10.71 14.09
C ALA A 247 -12.19 10.24 14.09
N TRP A 248 -11.71 9.70 12.96
CA TRP A 248 -10.38 9.09 12.89
C TRP A 248 -9.54 9.44 11.66
N LYS A 249 -10.13 9.94 10.57
CA LYS A 249 -9.45 10.23 9.29
C LYS A 249 -8.17 11.04 9.48
N ASP A 250 -8.28 12.23 10.04
CA ASP A 250 -7.14 13.14 10.17
C ASP A 250 -6.08 12.60 11.15
N LYS A 251 -6.49 11.86 12.18
CA LYS A 251 -5.57 11.19 13.11
C LYS A 251 -4.78 10.09 12.42
N LEU A 252 -5.46 9.23 11.64
CA LEU A 252 -4.79 8.16 10.90
C LEU A 252 -3.82 8.73 9.86
N VAL A 253 -4.23 9.76 9.13
CA VAL A 253 -3.36 10.46 8.16
C VAL A 253 -2.14 11.04 8.87
N GLY A 254 -2.32 11.77 9.98
CA GLY A 254 -1.19 12.35 10.71
C GLY A 254 -0.21 11.32 11.26
N LEU A 255 -0.71 10.19 11.74
CA LEU A 255 0.11 9.08 12.19
C LEU A 255 0.86 8.41 11.03
N PHE A 256 0.22 8.24 9.87
CA PHE A 256 0.85 7.70 8.67
C PHE A 256 1.97 8.63 8.17
N VAL A 257 1.71 9.95 8.10
CA VAL A 257 2.72 10.97 7.74
C VAL A 257 3.90 10.95 8.70
N ARG A 258 3.64 10.92 10.02
CA ARG A 258 4.67 10.81 11.05
C ARG A 258 5.54 9.56 10.87
N ALA A 259 4.93 8.43 10.54
CA ALA A 259 5.64 7.19 10.29
C ALA A 259 6.51 7.27 9.02
N THR A 260 6.00 7.87 7.94
CA THR A 260 6.80 8.17 6.74
C THR A 260 8.00 9.05 7.05
N ASP A 261 7.85 10.08 7.89
CA ASP A 261 8.96 10.94 8.29
C ASP A 261 9.97 10.24 9.20
N LEU A 262 9.55 9.32 10.07
CA LEU A 262 10.45 8.45 10.82
C LEU A 262 11.30 7.60 9.88
N ILE A 263 10.68 6.96 8.88
CA ILE A 263 11.38 6.14 7.89
C ILE A 263 12.44 6.96 7.15
N LYS A 264 12.10 8.19 6.74
CA LYS A 264 13.02 9.08 6.02
C LYS A 264 14.18 9.59 6.88
N SER A 265 13.89 9.96 8.13
CA SER A 265 14.88 10.61 9.01
C SER A 265 15.71 9.64 9.83
N LYS A 266 15.16 8.47 10.15
CA LYS A 266 15.73 7.46 11.05
C LYS A 266 15.39 6.03 10.59
N PRO A 267 15.86 5.61 9.40
CA PRO A 267 15.51 4.30 8.84
C PRO A 267 15.88 3.11 9.74
N ALA A 268 16.96 3.21 10.52
CA ALA A 268 17.35 2.18 11.49
C ALA A 268 16.34 2.01 12.64
N GLU A 269 15.66 3.08 13.05
CA GLU A 269 14.59 3.01 14.07
C GLU A 269 13.33 2.35 13.48
N ALA A 270 13.06 2.57 12.19
CA ALA A 270 11.92 1.97 11.49
C ALA A 270 12.13 0.49 11.11
N ALA A 271 13.37 0.08 10.86
CA ALA A 271 13.70 -1.22 10.28
C ALA A 271 13.15 -2.45 11.06
N PRO A 272 13.16 -2.51 12.41
CA PRO A 272 12.62 -3.65 13.15
C PRO A 272 11.12 -3.89 12.92
N PHE A 273 10.33 -2.81 12.81
CA PHE A 273 8.89 -2.90 12.57
C PHE A 273 8.59 -3.43 11.16
N ILE A 274 9.36 -2.96 10.18
CA ILE A 274 9.25 -3.38 8.79
C ILE A 274 9.71 -4.83 8.64
N LEU A 275 10.80 -5.21 9.30
CA LEU A 275 11.32 -6.57 9.32
C LEU A 275 10.30 -7.57 9.88
N THR A 276 9.53 -7.18 10.89
CA THR A 276 8.49 -8.06 11.48
C THR A 276 7.46 -8.49 10.43
N VAL A 277 7.15 -7.63 9.47
CA VAL A 277 6.13 -7.90 8.43
C VAL A 277 6.73 -8.49 7.16
N LEU A 278 7.87 -7.93 6.70
CA LEU A 278 8.49 -8.28 5.41
C LEU A 278 9.56 -9.36 5.53
N GLY A 279 10.11 -9.57 6.72
CA GLY A 279 11.25 -10.45 6.91
C GLY A 279 10.95 -11.92 6.69
N GLY A 280 9.71 -12.34 6.97
CA GLY A 280 9.26 -13.73 6.81
C GLY A 280 10.12 -14.77 7.56
N GLY A 281 10.90 -14.33 8.56
CA GLY A 281 11.89 -15.14 9.28
C GLY A 281 13.19 -15.42 8.50
N ILE A 282 13.36 -14.86 7.31
CA ILE A 282 14.48 -15.15 6.38
C ILE A 282 15.39 -13.93 6.20
N LEU A 283 14.82 -12.72 6.16
CA LEU A 283 15.62 -11.50 5.99
C LEU A 283 16.25 -11.07 7.32
N SER A 284 17.45 -10.49 7.25
CA SER A 284 18.09 -9.81 8.38
C SER A 284 17.65 -8.34 8.44
N GLN A 285 17.84 -7.73 9.61
CA GLN A 285 17.64 -6.29 9.77
C GLN A 285 18.53 -5.48 8.80
N SER A 286 19.77 -5.91 8.58
CA SER A 286 20.70 -5.24 7.66
C SER A 286 20.19 -5.21 6.22
N VAL A 287 19.50 -6.26 5.76
CA VAL A 287 18.88 -6.28 4.42
C VAL A 287 17.74 -5.27 4.34
N ILE A 288 16.95 -5.12 5.41
CA ILE A 288 15.88 -4.11 5.47
C ILE A 288 16.47 -2.69 5.50
N GLU A 289 17.53 -2.46 6.26
CA GLU A 289 18.20 -1.16 6.31
C GLU A 289 18.81 -0.77 4.95
N GLU A 290 19.46 -1.71 4.26
CA GLU A 290 19.96 -1.49 2.90
C GLU A 290 18.83 -1.19 1.91
N ALA A 291 17.75 -1.97 1.98
CA ALA A 291 16.55 -1.76 1.16
C ALA A 291 15.88 -0.39 1.42
N LEU A 292 15.87 0.08 2.67
CA LEU A 292 15.37 1.42 3.03
C LEU A 292 16.28 2.56 2.57
N ALA A 293 17.59 2.30 2.47
CA ALA A 293 18.57 3.25 1.95
C ALA A 293 18.65 3.25 0.41
N SER A 294 17.92 2.34 -0.25
CA SER A 294 17.90 2.23 -1.70
C SER A 294 17.44 3.53 -2.35
N PRO A 295 18.13 4.04 -3.38
CA PRO A 295 17.66 5.21 -4.13
C PRO A 295 16.36 4.91 -4.91
N ASP A 296 16.00 3.62 -5.02
CA ASP A 296 14.89 3.09 -5.79
C ASP A 296 13.61 2.96 -4.95
N THR A 297 13.52 3.61 -3.79
CA THR A 297 12.24 3.80 -3.09
C THR A 297 12.23 5.16 -2.42
N LYS A 298 11.37 6.06 -2.93
CA LYS A 298 11.26 7.43 -2.41
C LYS A 298 10.02 7.56 -1.55
N PHE A 299 10.21 7.53 -0.23
CA PHE A 299 9.13 7.76 0.72
C PHE A 299 8.62 9.19 0.66
N ILE A 300 7.32 9.34 0.37
CA ILE A 300 6.65 10.63 0.26
C ILE A 300 5.29 10.55 0.95
N SER A 301 4.79 11.69 1.42
CA SER A 301 3.48 11.78 2.06
C SER A 301 2.47 12.57 1.23
N ASP A 302 2.94 13.48 0.37
CA ASP A 302 2.09 14.36 -0.44
C ASP A 302 1.36 13.59 -1.55
N PRO A 303 0.03 13.42 -1.46
CA PRO A 303 -0.73 12.71 -2.48
C PRO A 303 -0.83 13.48 -3.81
N ALA A 304 -0.62 14.80 -3.84
CA ALA A 304 -0.70 15.60 -5.06
C ALA A 304 0.37 15.19 -6.09
N ARG A 305 1.53 14.71 -5.63
CA ARG A 305 2.62 14.21 -6.48
C ARG A 305 2.21 13.05 -7.38
N LEU A 306 1.18 12.29 -6.99
CA LEU A 306 0.74 11.11 -7.71
C LEU A 306 -0.27 11.42 -8.81
N MET A 307 -0.91 12.59 -8.80
CA MET A 307 -2.04 12.88 -9.69
C MET A 307 -1.68 12.81 -11.19
N THR A 308 -0.59 13.47 -11.58
CA THR A 308 -0.10 13.47 -12.96
C THR A 308 0.31 12.07 -13.42
N PRO A 309 1.20 11.35 -12.72
CA PRO A 309 1.62 10.04 -13.17
C PRO A 309 0.48 8.99 -13.11
N VAL A 310 -0.43 9.06 -12.14
CA VAL A 310 -1.64 8.21 -12.13
C VAL A 310 -2.50 8.47 -13.35
N LYS A 311 -2.65 9.73 -13.79
CA LYS A 311 -3.42 10.02 -15.00
C LYS A 311 -2.80 9.42 -16.26
N ALA A 312 -1.48 9.54 -16.42
CA ALA A 312 -0.82 8.96 -17.59
C ALA A 312 -0.97 7.41 -17.63
N LEU A 313 -0.86 6.74 -16.48
CA LEU A 313 -1.09 5.28 -16.42
C LEU A 313 -2.55 4.91 -16.63
N GLN A 314 -3.51 5.70 -16.14
CA GLN A 314 -4.93 5.49 -16.46
C GLN A 314 -5.18 5.57 -17.97
N ASP A 315 -4.67 6.62 -18.62
CA ASP A 315 -4.86 6.82 -20.05
C ASP A 315 -4.26 5.65 -20.85
N PHE A 316 -3.11 5.13 -20.39
CA PHE A 316 -2.48 3.93 -20.94
C PHE A 316 -3.33 2.67 -20.76
N GLU A 317 -3.89 2.44 -19.56
CA GLU A 317 -4.78 1.30 -19.26
C GLU A 317 -6.09 1.36 -20.06
N VAL A 318 -6.62 2.56 -20.34
CA VAL A 318 -7.76 2.73 -21.23
C VAL A 318 -7.39 2.41 -22.68
N ALA A 319 -6.25 2.93 -23.15
CA ALA A 319 -5.78 2.71 -24.52
C ALA A 319 -5.48 1.24 -24.83
N ASN A 320 -4.98 0.48 -23.84
CA ASN A 320 -4.66 -0.94 -24.00
C ASN A 320 -5.81 -1.90 -23.63
N GLY A 321 -6.91 -1.37 -23.09
CA GLY A 321 -8.14 -2.11 -22.77
C GLY A 321 -8.15 -2.82 -21.42
N THR A 322 -7.17 -2.60 -20.52
CA THR A 322 -7.21 -3.14 -19.15
C THR A 322 -8.13 -2.36 -18.22
N LEU A 323 -8.36 -1.07 -18.51
CA LEU A 323 -9.39 -0.26 -17.86
C LEU A 323 -10.48 0.10 -18.87
N LYS A 324 -11.74 -0.21 -18.54
CA LYS A 324 -12.87 0.00 -19.46
C LYS A 324 -13.08 1.47 -19.83
N GLU A 325 -12.98 2.36 -18.85
CA GLU A 325 -13.19 3.79 -19.05
C GLU A 325 -12.40 4.60 -18.02
N ALA A 326 -12.00 5.80 -18.42
CA ALA A 326 -11.30 6.73 -17.54
C ALA A 326 -12.24 7.27 -16.45
N VAL A 327 -11.72 7.41 -15.23
CA VAL A 327 -12.38 8.19 -14.18
C VAL A 327 -11.69 9.55 -14.03
N PRO A 328 -12.38 10.58 -13.50
CA PRO A 328 -11.74 11.84 -13.18
C PRO A 328 -10.67 11.62 -12.09
N VAL A 329 -9.40 11.62 -12.47
CA VAL A 329 -8.28 11.29 -11.56
C VAL A 329 -8.25 12.23 -10.37
N ALA A 330 -8.50 13.52 -10.55
CA ALA A 330 -8.59 14.47 -9.43
C ALA A 330 -9.64 14.06 -8.38
N SER A 331 -10.73 13.40 -8.80
CA SER A 331 -11.74 12.90 -7.88
C SER A 331 -11.29 11.67 -7.07
N LEU A 332 -10.16 11.03 -7.39
CA LEU A 332 -9.59 9.96 -6.56
C LEU A 332 -8.83 10.52 -5.34
N PHE A 333 -8.45 11.80 -5.33
CA PHE A 333 -7.61 12.36 -4.28
C PHE A 333 -8.40 13.30 -3.36
N ASP A 334 -8.21 13.14 -2.05
CA ASP A 334 -8.62 14.11 -1.03
C ASP A 334 -7.34 14.70 -0.41
N LEU A 335 -6.94 15.87 -0.90
CA LEU A 335 -5.69 16.55 -0.48
C LEU A 335 -5.83 17.23 0.89
N GLY A 336 -7.06 17.46 1.36
CA GLY A 336 -7.36 18.25 2.54
C GLY A 336 -6.72 17.70 3.83
N PRO A 337 -6.87 16.40 4.15
CA PRO A 337 -6.27 15.79 5.34
C PRO A 337 -4.75 16.01 5.40
N TYR A 338 -4.03 15.75 4.31
CA TYR A 338 -2.58 15.97 4.27
C TYR A 338 -2.21 17.46 4.46
N SER A 339 -2.85 18.36 3.71
CA SER A 339 -2.56 19.80 3.78
C SER A 339 -2.81 20.41 5.17
N ARG A 340 -3.78 19.90 5.94
CA ARG A 340 -4.05 20.37 7.32
C ARG A 340 -2.95 20.02 8.33
N ILE A 341 -2.11 19.04 8.03
CA ILE A 341 -1.10 18.52 8.97
C ILE A 341 0.29 19.09 8.66
N THR A 342 0.50 19.57 7.43
CA THR A 342 1.79 20.13 6.97
C THR A 342 1.85 21.66 6.96
N HIS A 343 0.77 22.34 7.38
CA HIS A 343 0.66 23.79 7.53
C HIS A 343 0.12 24.16 8.90
#